data_AF-A0A1T5FFN6-F1
#
_entry.id   AF-A0A1T5FFN6-F1
#
_cell.length_a   1.000
_cell.length_b   1.000
_cell.length_c   1.000
_cell.angle_alpha   90.00
_cell.angle_beta   90.00
_cell.angle_gamma   90.00
#
_symmetry.space_group_name_H-M   'P 1'
#
loop_
_entity.id
_entity.type
_entity.pdbx_description
1 polymer ?
#
loop_
_entity_poly.entity_id
_entity_poly.type
_entity_poly.pdbx_seq_one_letter_code
_entity_poly.pdbx_strand_id
1 'polypeptide(L)'
;MAVFPRPSKPSAVWADLKALLRQQERHKLLIALASILMPAIIVTGFYVDSKMDPPKAQIIYAQSWPASRTDAEIIKQNIADQKIRDAQLAEKRKGYQRLADNLGIDYEQPKR
;
A
#
# COMPACT_ATOMS: atom_id res chain seq x y z
N MET A 1 -37.32 38.04 17.46
CA MET A 1 -35.86 37.92 17.25
C MET A 1 -35.63 36.85 16.19
N ALA A 2 -34.84 37.12 15.16
CA ALA A 2 -34.56 36.11 14.12
C ALA A 2 -33.59 35.07 14.69
N VAL A 3 -34.02 33.80 14.72
CA VAL A 3 -33.33 32.66 15.36
C VAL A 3 -32.33 31.96 14.41
N PHE A 4 -32.27 32.34 13.13
CA PHE A 4 -31.42 31.66 12.13
C PHE A 4 -30.31 32.56 11.57
N PRO A 5 -29.06 32.04 11.45
CA PRO A 5 -27.96 32.75 10.83
C PRO A 5 -28.20 32.92 9.32
N ARG A 6 -27.68 34.02 8.76
CA ARG A 6 -27.82 34.30 7.32
C ARG A 6 -27.09 33.23 6.49
N PRO A 7 -27.70 32.69 5.43
CA PRO A 7 -27.06 31.69 4.58
C PRO A 7 -25.80 32.27 3.91
N SER A 8 -24.69 31.55 4.05
CA SER A 8 -23.38 31.92 3.52
C SER A 8 -23.41 31.92 2.00
N LYS A 9 -23.00 33.03 1.38
CA LYS A 9 -22.88 33.14 -0.08
C LYS A 9 -21.56 32.51 -0.55
N PRO A 10 -21.49 31.92 -1.76
CA PRO A 10 -20.23 31.38 -2.31
C PRO A 10 -19.08 32.40 -2.34
N SER A 11 -19.42 33.69 -2.49
CA SER A 11 -18.46 34.80 -2.44
C SER A 11 -17.76 34.95 -1.08
N ALA A 12 -18.37 34.46 0.01
CA ALA A 12 -17.79 34.52 1.34
C ALA A 12 -16.52 33.66 1.44
N VAL A 13 -16.48 32.52 0.74
CA VAL A 13 -15.31 31.62 0.71
C VAL A 13 -14.10 32.32 0.10
N TRP A 14 -14.30 33.05 -1.01
CA TRP A 14 -13.21 33.81 -1.65
C TRP A 14 -12.74 34.99 -0.81
N ALA A 15 -13.65 35.67 -0.11
CA ALA A 15 -13.29 36.76 0.80
C ALA A 15 -12.48 36.24 1.99
N ASP A 16 -12.87 35.10 2.55
CA ASP A 16 -12.19 34.45 3.66
C ASP A 16 -10.81 33.92 3.24
N LEU A 17 -10.69 33.30 2.06
CA LEU A 17 -9.41 32.88 1.51
C LEU A 17 -8.45 34.06 1.31
N LYS A 18 -8.93 35.18 0.77
CA LYS A 18 -8.14 36.41 0.65
C LYS A 18 -7.74 36.98 2.02
N ALA A 19 -8.63 36.93 3.00
CA ALA A 19 -8.35 37.36 4.36
C ALA A 19 -7.26 36.49 5.01
N LEU A 20 -7.35 35.17 4.86
CA LEU A 20 -6.36 34.20 5.33
C LEU A 20 -4.99 34.41 4.70
N LEU A 21 -4.93 34.67 3.38
CA LEU A 21 -3.68 34.98 2.67
C LEU A 21 -3.08 36.33 3.07
N ARG A 22 -3.92 37.31 3.42
CA ARG A 22 -3.48 38.64 3.88
C ARG A 22 -3.03 38.63 5.35
N GLN A 23 -3.50 37.67 6.14
CA GLN A 23 -3.09 37.50 7.53
C GLN A 23 -1.73 36.78 7.56
N GLN A 24 -0.64 37.50 7.86
CA GLN A 24 0.74 36.96 7.86
C GLN A 24 1.08 36.02 9.04
N GLU A 25 0.08 35.38 9.61
CA GLU A 25 0.27 34.41 10.68
C GLU A 25 0.85 33.11 10.11
N ARG A 26 2.17 32.92 10.24
CA ARG A 26 2.90 31.78 9.66
C ARG A 26 2.24 30.43 9.97
N HIS A 27 1.72 30.25 11.19
CA HIS A 27 1.07 29.02 11.61
C HIS A 27 -0.23 28.73 10.85
N LYS A 28 -1.03 29.75 10.50
CA LYS A 28 -2.28 29.59 9.74
C LYS A 28 -2.02 29.12 8.32
N LEU A 29 -0.95 29.63 7.69
CA LEU A 29 -0.55 29.19 6.35
C LEU A 29 -0.07 27.73 6.35
N LEU A 30 0.68 27.32 7.38
CA LEU A 30 1.11 25.92 7.53
C LEU A 30 -0.08 24.98 7.72
N ILE A 31 -1.07 25.35 8.54
CA ILE A 31 -2.29 24.57 8.74
C ILE A 31 -3.12 24.51 7.45
N ALA A 32 -3.28 25.63 6.74
CA ALA A 32 -3.99 25.66 5.46
C ALA A 32 -3.31 24.78 4.41
N LEU A 33 -1.97 24.84 4.33
CA LEU A 33 -1.18 23.99 3.45
C LEU A 33 -1.35 22.51 3.80
N ALA A 34 -1.27 22.14 5.09
CA ALA A 34 -1.46 20.76 5.54
C ALA A 34 -2.89 20.25 5.22
N SER A 35 -3.89 21.10 5.41
CA SER A 35 -5.30 20.79 5.10
C SER A 35 -5.53 20.51 3.61
N ILE A 36 -4.77 21.15 2.72
CA ILE A 36 -4.82 20.89 1.27
C ILE A 36 -3.97 19.66 0.92
N LEU A 37 -2.77 19.54 1.49
CA LEU A 37 -1.82 18.47 1.18
C LEU A 37 -2.37 17.10 1.57
N MET A 38 -2.99 16.96 2.74
CA MET A 38 -3.50 15.66 3.21
C MET A 38 -4.48 15.00 2.22
N PRO A 39 -5.58 15.64 1.81
CA PRO A 39 -6.47 15.07 0.80
C PRO A 39 -5.82 15.00 -0.58
N ALA A 40 -4.95 15.95 -0.96
CA ALA A 40 -4.26 15.91 -2.25
C ALA A 40 -3.34 14.68 -2.38
N ILE A 41 -2.63 14.31 -1.32
CA ILE A 41 -1.78 13.11 -1.27
C ILE A 41 -2.63 11.86 -1.44
N ILE A 42 -3.78 11.77 -0.75
CA ILE A 42 -4.69 10.62 -0.86
C ILE A 42 -5.19 10.46 -2.31
N VAL A 43 -5.71 11.54 -2.91
CA VAL A 43 -6.21 11.51 -4.28
C VAL A 43 -5.09 11.18 -5.28
N THR A 44 -3.91 11.74 -5.08
CA THR A 44 -2.74 11.44 -5.93
C THR A 44 -2.32 9.99 -5.80
N GLY A 45 -2.36 9.42 -4.59
CA GLY A 45 -2.08 8.00 -4.35
C GLY A 45 -3.02 7.10 -5.16
N PHE A 46 -4.33 7.36 -5.11
CA PHE A 46 -5.30 6.63 -5.93
C PHE A 46 -5.09 6.84 -7.44
N TYR A 47 -4.73 8.05 -7.86
CA TYR A 47 -4.45 8.33 -9.27
C TYR A 47 -3.24 7.54 -9.79
N VAL A 48 -2.19 7.41 -8.98
CA VAL A 48 -1.01 6.60 -9.32
C VAL A 48 -1.35 5.12 -9.31
N ASP A 49 -2.08 4.64 -8.30
CA ASP A 49 -2.51 3.25 -8.18
C ASP A 49 -3.41 2.82 -9.35
N SER A 50 -4.33 3.69 -9.78
CA SER A 50 -5.21 3.44 -10.93
C SER A 50 -4.47 3.27 -12.27
N LYS A 51 -3.22 3.72 -12.36
CA LYS A 51 -2.39 3.52 -13.56
C LYS A 51 -1.59 2.22 -13.53
N MET A 52 -1.53 1.54 -12.38
CA MET A 52 -0.87 0.25 -12.28
C MET A 52 -1.76 -0.81 -12.95
N ASP A 53 -1.14 -1.70 -13.72
CA ASP A 53 -1.86 -2.82 -14.33
C ASP A 53 -2.54 -3.65 -13.24
N PRO A 54 -3.84 -3.98 -13.38
CA PRO A 54 -4.51 -4.84 -12.43
C PRO A 54 -3.77 -6.19 -12.35
N PRO A 55 -3.68 -6.81 -11.16
CA PRO A 55 -3.03 -8.10 -11.02
C PRO A 55 -3.69 -9.10 -11.99
N LYS A 56 -2.90 -9.66 -12.90
CA LYS A 56 -3.38 -10.64 -13.87
C LYS A 56 -4.06 -11.78 -13.11
N ALA A 57 -5.28 -12.15 -13.52
CA ALA A 57 -5.99 -13.27 -12.93
C ALA A 57 -5.12 -14.53 -13.03
N GLN A 58 -4.67 -15.04 -11.88
CA GLN A 58 -3.89 -16.26 -11.82
C GLN A 58 -4.85 -17.44 -11.86
N ILE A 59 -4.91 -18.13 -13.01
CA ILE A 59 -5.63 -19.40 -13.10
C ILE A 59 -4.75 -20.45 -12.41
N ILE A 60 -5.09 -20.78 -11.17
CA ILE A 60 -4.43 -21.85 -10.42
C ILE A 60 -5.06 -23.17 -10.86
N TYR A 61 -4.36 -23.91 -11.71
CA TYR A 61 -4.77 -25.26 -12.09
C TYR A 61 -4.46 -26.23 -10.95
N ALA A 62 -5.49 -26.78 -10.34
CA ALA A 62 -5.33 -27.97 -9.50
C ALA A 62 -4.99 -29.15 -10.42
N GLN A 63 -3.80 -29.74 -10.23
CA GLN A 63 -3.44 -30.94 -10.98
C GLN A 63 -4.31 -32.10 -10.49
N SER A 64 -4.94 -32.84 -11.40
CA SER A 64 -5.61 -34.10 -11.09
C SER A 64 -4.60 -35.24 -11.15
N TRP A 65 -4.45 -36.01 -10.07
CA TRP A 65 -3.55 -37.16 -10.04
C TRP A 65 -4.28 -38.47 -10.36
N PRO A 66 -3.65 -39.41 -11.09
CA PRO A 66 -4.23 -40.72 -11.34
C PRO A 66 -4.32 -41.53 -10.03
N ALA A 67 -5.40 -42.28 -9.85
CA ALA A 67 -5.61 -43.12 -8.66
C ALA A 67 -4.59 -44.26 -8.54
N SER A 68 -3.87 -44.59 -9.61
CA SER A 68 -2.84 -45.64 -9.67
C SER A 68 -1.44 -45.16 -9.27
N ARG A 69 -1.30 -43.91 -8.83
CA ARG A 69 0.01 -43.34 -8.44
C ARG A 69 0.60 -44.09 -7.24
N THR A 70 1.90 -44.35 -7.28
CA THR A 70 2.60 -45.05 -6.18
C THR A 70 3.18 -44.07 -5.15
N ASP A 71 3.31 -44.52 -3.89
CA ASP A 71 3.88 -43.72 -2.80
C ASP A 71 5.31 -43.24 -3.10
N ALA A 72 6.11 -44.07 -3.77
CA ALA A 72 7.48 -43.71 -4.17
C ALA A 72 7.50 -42.51 -5.14
N GLU A 73 6.55 -42.45 -6.06
CA GLU A 73 6.39 -41.31 -6.98
C GLU A 73 5.88 -40.06 -6.27
N ILE A 74 5.04 -40.20 -5.24
CA ILE A 74 4.57 -39.08 -4.40
C ILE A 74 5.75 -38.48 -3.65
N ILE A 75 6.54 -39.30 -2.95
CA ILE A 75 7.69 -38.84 -2.17
C ILE A 75 8.72 -38.13 -3.07
N LYS A 76 9.04 -38.72 -4.23
CA LYS A 76 9.98 -38.12 -5.18
C LYS A 76 9.51 -36.75 -5.68
N GLN A 77 8.22 -36.60 -5.99
CA GLN A 77 7.67 -35.31 -6.39
C GLN A 77 7.69 -34.31 -5.22
N ASN A 78 7.29 -34.72 -4.02
CA ASN A 78 7.26 -33.84 -2.86
C ASN A 78 8.64 -33.27 -2.55
N ILE A 79 9.70 -34.08 -2.66
CA ILE A 79 11.09 -33.62 -2.47
C ILE A 79 11.47 -32.58 -3.54
N ALA A 80 11.09 -32.81 -4.80
CA ALA A 80 11.36 -31.86 -5.88
C ALA A 80 10.61 -30.54 -5.68
N ASP A 81 9.32 -30.61 -5.35
CA ASP A 81 8.47 -29.45 -5.09
C ASP A 81 8.93 -28.67 -3.85
N GLN A 82 9.36 -29.37 -2.80
CA GLN A 82 9.93 -28.77 -1.59
C GLN A 82 11.20 -27.97 -1.92
N LYS A 83 12.10 -28.53 -2.73
CA LYS A 83 13.32 -27.82 -3.17
C LYS A 83 13.01 -26.52 -3.92
N ILE A 84 11.99 -26.54 -4.78
CA ILE A 84 11.55 -25.33 -5.52
C ILE A 84 10.99 -24.29 -4.55
N ARG A 85 10.14 -24.72 -3.60
CA ARG A 85 9.56 -23.85 -2.57
C ARG A 85 10.63 -23.22 -1.69
N ASP A 86 11.61 -24.01 -1.25
CA ASP A 86 12.70 -23.53 -0.40
C ASP A 86 13.58 -22.50 -1.11
N ALA A 87 13.85 -22.69 -2.40
CA ALA A 87 14.58 -21.71 -3.21
C ALA A 87 13.80 -20.38 -3.34
N GLN A 88 12.49 -20.44 -3.61
CA GLN A 88 11.65 -19.24 -3.67
C GLN A 88 11.58 -18.51 -2.33
N LEU A 89 11.46 -19.25 -1.23
CA LEU A 89 11.47 -18.68 0.12
C LEU A 89 12.83 -18.05 0.45
N ALA A 90 13.93 -18.66 0.03
CA ALA A 90 15.26 -18.09 0.21
C ALA A 90 15.43 -16.75 -0.54
N GLU A 91 14.95 -16.63 -1.77
CA GLU A 91 14.98 -15.37 -2.52
C GLU A 91 14.11 -14.29 -1.87
N LYS A 92 12.89 -14.63 -1.43
CA LYS A 92 12.03 -13.69 -0.69
C LYS A 92 12.68 -13.22 0.61
N ARG A 93 13.29 -14.14 1.37
CA ARG A 93 14.03 -13.81 2.59
C ARG A 93 15.14 -12.82 2.32
N LYS A 94 15.98 -13.04 1.29
CA LYS A 94 17.02 -12.07 0.91
C LYS A 94 16.44 -10.69 0.59
N GLY A 95 15.30 -10.63 -0.09
CA GLY A 95 14.60 -9.38 -0.38
C GLY A 95 14.19 -8.64 0.90
N TYR A 96 13.55 -9.35 1.83
CA TYR A 96 13.13 -8.77 3.11
C TYR A 96 14.32 -8.36 3.99
N GLN A 97 15.40 -9.13 4.00
CA GLN A 97 16.62 -8.79 4.73
C GLN A 97 17.23 -7.48 4.22
N ARG A 98 17.36 -7.31 2.89
CA ARG A 98 17.85 -6.04 2.31
C ARG A 98 16.96 -4.85 2.68
N LEU A 99 15.64 -5.04 2.71
CA LEU A 99 14.71 -4.00 3.13
C LEU A 99 14.89 -3.67 4.61
N ALA A 100 15.06 -4.68 5.45
CA ALA A 100 15.29 -4.51 6.88
C ALA A 100 16.61 -3.77 7.16
N ASP A 101 17.70 -4.14 6.46
CA ASP A 101 18.99 -3.46 6.57
C ASP A 101 18.89 -1.97 6.18
N ASN A 102 18.16 -1.66 5.10
CA ASN A 102 17.93 -0.28 4.66
C ASN A 102 17.06 0.55 5.64
N LEU A 103 16.20 -0.12 6.40
CA LEU A 103 15.28 0.51 7.35
C LEU A 103 15.78 0.46 8.81
N GLY A 104 16.92 -0.19 9.06
CA GLY A 104 17.47 -0.38 10.41
C GLY A 104 16.63 -1.28 11.30
N ILE A 105 15.93 -2.26 10.74
CA ILE A 105 15.06 -3.21 11.47
C ILE A 105 15.86 -4.47 11.77
N ASP A 106 15.98 -4.82 13.05
CA ASP A 106 16.58 -6.09 13.47
C ASP A 106 15.67 -7.27 13.12
N TYR A 107 16.26 -8.35 12.61
CA TYR A 107 15.56 -9.59 12.30
C TYR A 107 16.31 -10.82 12.79
N GLU A 108 15.59 -11.79 13.32
CA GLU A 108 16.18 -13.07 13.71
C GLU A 108 16.51 -13.90 12.47
N GLN A 109 17.80 -14.24 12.33
CA GLN A 109 18.25 -15.16 11.29
C GLN A 109 17.76 -16.57 11.63
N PRO A 110 17.17 -17.31 10.67
CA PRO A 110 16.74 -18.67 10.93
C PRO A 110 17.95 -19.54 11.32
N LYS A 111 17.81 -20.32 12.39
CA LYS A 111 18.82 -21.29 12.82
C LYS A 111 19.08 -22.29 11.68
N ARG A 112 20.35 -22.42 11.29
CA ARG A 112 20.81 -23.32 10.22
C ARG A 112 20.64 -24.78 10.58
#